data_AF-A0A832EJL1-F1
#
_entry.id   AF-A0A832EJL1-F1
#
_cell.length_a   1.000
_cell.length_b   1.000
_cell.length_c   1.000
_cell.angle_alpha   90.00
_cell.angle_beta   90.00
_cell.angle_gamma   90.00
#
_symmetry.space_group_name_H-M   'P 1'
#
loop_
_entity.id
_entity.type
_entity.pdbx_description
1 polymer ?
#
loop_
_entity_poly.entity_id
_entity_poly.type
_entity_poly.pdbx_seq_one_letter_code
_entity_poly.pdbx_strand_id
1 'polypeptide(L)' 'MAWHAIVFWKSAGSGPLGWHWRLTNAELGVEEGAPADSVEQAAAALRAALQRHGAAPEAVPVEIWDEGVWEKC' A
#
# COMPACT_ATOMS: atom_id res chain seq x y z
N MET A 1 -6.73 -14.69 10.02
CA MET A 1 -6.64 -13.29 10.48
C MET A 1 -6.63 -12.41 9.25
N ALA A 2 -7.36 -11.28 9.25
CA ALA A 2 -7.53 -10.48 8.04
C ALA A 2 -6.36 -9.50 7.88
N TRP A 3 -5.63 -9.63 6.78
CA TRP A 3 -4.66 -8.63 6.32
C TRP A 3 -5.42 -7.52 5.60
N HIS A 4 -4.98 -6.29 5.80
CA HIS A 4 -5.44 -5.16 5.02
C HIS A 4 -4.23 -4.52 4.33
N ALA A 5 -4.25 -4.50 3.00
CA ALA A 5 -3.15 -4.05 2.17
C ALA A 5 -3.66 -2.95 1.22
N ILE A 6 -3.08 -1.76 1.30
CA ILE A 6 -3.48 -0.59 0.51
C ILE A 6 -2.25 -0.02 -0.20
N VAL A 7 -2.41 0.35 -1.46
CA VAL A 7 -1.52 1.26 -2.20
C VAL A 7 -2.25 2.58 -2.36
N PHE A 8 -1.63 3.71 -2.04
CA PHE A 8 -2.30 5.00 -2.08
C PHE A 8 -1.39 6.13 -2.58
N TRP A 9 -1.97 7.10 -3.28
CA TRP A 9 -1.27 8.33 -3.64
C TRP A 9 -1.31 9.32 -2.48
N LYS A 10 -0.16 9.75 -1.99
CA LYS A 10 -0.03 10.80 -0.97
C LYS A 10 0.24 12.13 -1.65
N SER A 11 -0.79 12.98 -1.68
CA SER A 11 -0.76 14.30 -2.30
C SER A 11 -0.39 15.45 -1.34
N ALA A 12 -0.47 15.21 -0.02
CA ALA A 12 -0.21 16.24 1.01
C ALA A 12 0.36 15.65 2.32
N GLY A 13 0.84 16.54 3.19
CA GLY A 13 1.35 16.22 4.54
C GLY A 13 2.87 16.34 4.68
N SER A 14 3.39 16.02 5.86
CA SER A 14 4.84 15.96 6.11
C SER A 14 5.42 14.65 5.57
N GLY A 15 6.39 14.74 4.67
CA GLY A 15 7.12 13.62 4.10
C GLY A 15 7.09 13.59 2.56
N PRO A 16 7.68 12.57 1.95
CA PRO A 16 7.69 12.42 0.50
C PRO A 16 6.27 12.23 -0.05
N LEU A 17 5.92 13.01 -1.07
CA LEU A 17 4.72 12.80 -1.88
C LEU A 17 4.97 11.67 -2.87
N GLY A 18 3.92 10.98 -3.32
CA GLY A 18 4.06 9.88 -4.27
C GLY A 18 3.14 8.71 -4.01
N TRP A 19 3.43 7.57 -4.65
CA TRP A 19 2.76 6.30 -4.36
C TRP A 19 3.35 5.68 -3.10
N HIS A 20 2.52 5.36 -2.13
CA HIS A 20 2.90 4.67 -0.90
C HIS A 20 2.11 3.38 -0.78
N TRP A 21 2.53 2.52 0.14
CA TRP A 21 1.76 1.36 0.53
C TRP A 21 1.66 1.25 2.05
N ARG A 22 0.56 0.67 2.51
CA ARG A 22 0.31 0.39 3.91
C ARG A 22 -0.17 -1.04 4.07
N LEU A 23 0.38 -1.71 5.07
CA LEU A 23 0.01 -3.05 5.48
C LEU A 23 -0.44 -3.01 6.94
N THR A 24 -1.61 -3.59 7.23
CA THR A 24 -2.10 -3.69 8.60
C THR A 24 -2.68 -5.06 8.91
N ASN A 25 -2.46 -5.54 10.13
CA ASN A 25 -3.15 -6.68 10.72
C ASN A 25 -3.11 -6.56 12.27
N ALA A 26 -3.77 -7.47 12.97
CA ALA A 26 -3.85 -7.43 14.45
C ALA A 26 -2.51 -7.63 15.18
N GLU A 27 -1.54 -8.31 14.58
CA GLU A 27 -0.25 -8.66 15.21
C GLU A 27 0.87 -7.66 14.88
N LEU A 28 0.87 -7.14 13.66
CA LEU A 28 1.81 -6.19 13.08
C LEU A 28 1.46 -4.74 13.45
N GLY A 29 0.17 -4.44 13.64
CA GLY A 29 -0.31 -3.07 13.71
C GLY A 29 -0.32 -2.42 12.33
N VAL A 30 0.47 -1.36 12.13
CA VAL A 30 0.57 -0.62 10.86
C VAL A 30 2.03 -0.56 10.42
N GLU A 31 2.30 -1.03 9.20
CA GLU A 31 3.56 -0.84 8.50
C GLU A 31 3.30 -0.01 7.23
N GLU A 32 4.11 1.03 7.01
CA GLU A 32 4.03 1.90 5.83
C GLU A 32 5.39 1.93 5.13
N GLY A 33 5.36 1.84 3.80
CA GLY A 33 6.54 1.84 2.96
C GLY A 33 7.04 3.23 2.60
N ALA A 34 8.23 3.26 2.02
CA ALA A 34 8.76 4.45 1.34
C ALA A 34 7.92 4.79 0.08
N PRO A 35 7.96 6.05 -0.39
CA PRO A 35 7.38 6.44 -1.67
C PRO A 35 7.98 5.62 -2.82
N ALA A 36 7.15 5.33 -3.83
CA ALA A 36 7.50 4.68 -5.07
C ALA A 36 7.10 5.56 -6.27
N ASP A 37 7.73 5.34 -7.42
CA ASP A 37 7.49 6.14 -8.62
C ASP A 37 6.19 5.73 -9.34
N SER A 38 5.65 4.54 -9.04
CA SER A 38 4.41 4.03 -9.65
C SER A 38 3.58 3.15 -8.71
N VAL A 39 2.29 2.96 -9.07
CA VAL A 39 1.37 2.05 -8.37
C VAL A 39 1.92 0.63 -8.35
N GLU A 40 2.48 0.16 -9.47
CA GLU A 40 3.00 -1.20 -9.63
C GLU A 40 4.22 -1.41 -8.73
N GLN A 41 5.10 -0.43 -8.63
CA GLN A 41 6.26 -0.49 -7.72
C GLN A 41 5.80 -0.55 -6.26
N ALA A 42 4.83 0.28 -5.87
CA ALA A 42 4.26 0.25 -4.53
C ALA A 42 3.55 -1.09 -4.24
N ALA A 43 2.78 -1.62 -5.19
CA ALA A 43 2.11 -2.91 -5.07
C ALA A 43 3.11 -4.07 -4.98
N ALA A 44 4.19 -4.03 -5.76
CA ALA A 44 5.26 -5.04 -5.68
C ALA A 44 5.94 -5.03 -4.31
N ALA A 45 6.25 -3.84 -3.78
CA ALA A 45 6.83 -3.68 -2.45
C ALA A 45 5.88 -4.16 -1.33
N LEU A 46 4.59 -3.86 -1.44
CA LEU A 46 3.55 -4.33 -0.52
C LEU A 46 3.43 -5.86 -0.53
N ARG A 47 3.44 -6.48 -1.72
CA ARG A 47 3.43 -7.95 -1.86
C ARG A 47 4.67 -8.59 -1.25
N ALA A 48 5.84 -7.98 -1.43
CA ALA A 48 7.07 -8.44 -0.78
C ALA A 48 6.97 -8.31 0.76
N ALA A 49 6.36 -7.24 1.27
CA ALA A 49 6.11 -7.07 2.70
C ALA A 49 5.17 -8.17 3.27
N LEU A 50 4.08 -8.47 2.56
CA LEU A 50 3.18 -9.58 2.90
C LEU A 50 3.94 -10.92 3.01
N GLN A 51 4.80 -11.24 2.04
CA GLN A 51 5.60 -12.46 2.06
C GLN A 51 6.56 -12.53 3.25
N ARG A 52 7.21 -11.40 3.59
CA ARG A 52 8.10 -11.33 4.77
C ARG A 52 7.38 -11.67 6.08
N HIS A 53 6.09 -11.34 6.16
CA HIS A 53 5.25 -11.65 7.32
C HIS A 53 4.51 -12.99 7.20
N GLY A 54 4.89 -13.84 6.25
CA GLY A 54 4.31 -15.17 6.07
C GLY A 54 2.88 -15.18 5.50
N ALA A 55 2.41 -14.04 4.97
CA ALA A 55 1.14 -13.96 4.27
C ALA A 55 1.32 -14.39 2.80
N ALA A 56 0.34 -15.12 2.28
CA ALA A 56 0.22 -15.40 0.85
C ALA A 56 -0.31 -14.16 0.12
N PRO A 57 0.48 -13.43 -0.68
CA PRO A 57 0.05 -12.15 -1.26
C PRO A 57 -1.15 -12.28 -2.20
N GLU A 58 -1.29 -13.42 -2.88
CA GLU A 58 -2.42 -13.74 -3.75
C GLU A 58 -3.73 -13.95 -2.99
N ALA A 59 -3.66 -14.26 -1.70
CA ALA A 59 -4.82 -14.43 -0.83
C ALA A 59 -5.25 -13.13 -0.13
N VAL A 60 -4.47 -12.05 -0.27
CA VAL A 60 -4.75 -10.75 0.34
C VAL A 60 -5.15 -9.76 -0.76
N PRO A 61 -6.40 -9.26 -0.78
CA PRO A 61 -6.80 -8.23 -1.72
C PRO A 61 -5.99 -6.95 -1.45
N VAL A 62 -5.49 -6.34 -2.53
CA VAL A 62 -4.80 -5.05 -2.48
C VAL A 62 -5.75 -3.98 -2.98
N GLU A 63 -6.05 -3.01 -2.11
CA GLU A 63 -6.83 -1.83 -2.48
C GLU A 63 -5.89 -0.76 -3.07
N ILE A 64 -6.36 -0.04 -4.08
CA ILE A 64 -5.61 1.05 -4.71
C ILE A 64 -6.42 2.33 -4.57
N TRP A 65 -5.89 3.31 -3.84
CA TRP A 65 -6.54 4.59 -3.56
C TRP A 65 -5.76 5.72 -4.24
N ASP A 66 -6.23 6.14 -5.40
CA ASP A 66 -5.67 7.30 -6.09
C ASP A 66 -6.47 8.55 -5.74
N GLU A 67 -5.97 9.38 -4.83
CA GLU A 67 -6.56 10.70 -4.55
C GLU A 67 -6.50 11.64 -5.77
N GLY A 68 -5.68 11.33 -6.78
CA GLY A 68 -5.50 12.12 -8.00
C GLY A 68 -6.47 11.78 -9.14
N VAL A 69 -7.29 10.74 -9.04
CA VAL A 69 -8.25 10.32 -10.08
C VAL A 69 -9.69 10.33 -9.54
N TRP A 70 -10.08 11.43 -8.88
CA TRP A 70 -11.50 11.76 -8.63
C TRP A 70 -11.99 12.97 -9.44
N GLU A 71 -11.20 13.45 -10.39
CA GLU A 71 -11.64 14.43 -11.38
C GLU A 71 -11.25 13.98 -12.80
N LYS A 72 -12.17 13.26 -13.47
CA LYS A 72 -12.77 13.62 -14.77
C LYS A 72 -13.36 12.39 -15.47
N CYS A 73 -14.69 12.44 -15.58
CA CYS A 73 -15.53 12.05 -16.73
C CYS A 73 -15.42 10.65 -17.32
#